data_AF-A0A8D0XP37-F1
#
_entry.id   AF-A0A8D0XP37-F1
#
_cell.length_a   1.000
_cell.length_b   1.000
_cell.length_c   1.000
_cell.angle_alpha   90.00
_cell.angle_beta   90.00
_cell.angle_gamma   90.00
#
_symmetry.space_group_name_H-M   'P 1'
#
loop_
_entity.id
_entity.type
_entity.pdbx_description
1 polymer ?
#
loop_
_entity_poly.entity_id
_entity_poly.type
_entity_poly.pdbx_seq_one_letter_code
_entity_poly.pdbx_strand_id
1 'polypeptide(L)'
;YSTGDEHSRGNWGHLDQVAALHWVQENIANFGGDPGSVTIFGESAGGESVSVLVLSPLAKNLFHRAISESGVALTAGLVRKDMKAAAKQIAVLAGCKTTTSAVFVHCLRQKSEDELLDLTLKMKFFALDLHGDPRESHPFLTTVVDGVLLPKMPEEILAEKDFNTVPYIVGINKQEFGWLLPTMMGFPLSEGKLDQKTATSLLWKSYPIANIPEELTPVATDKYLGGTDDPVKKKDLFLDLMGDVVFGVPSVTVARQHRDAGAPTYMYEFQYRPSFSSDKKPKTVIGDHGDEIFSVFGAPFLRGLNPS
;
A
#
# COMPACT_ATOMS: atom_id res chain seq x y z
N TYR A 1 -4.66 10.09 10.83
CA TYR A 1 -6.05 10.04 10.34
C TYR A 1 -6.41 11.39 9.69
N SER A 2 -7.52 11.45 8.94
CA SER A 2 -8.02 12.67 8.30
C SER A 2 -9.48 12.94 8.66
N THR A 3 -9.86 14.19 8.92
CA THR A 3 -11.25 14.59 9.16
C THR A 3 -12.00 14.99 7.89
N GLY A 4 -11.32 15.03 6.74
CA GLY A 4 -11.88 15.51 5.48
C GLY A 4 -12.09 17.04 5.45
N ASP A 5 -11.45 17.77 6.36
CA ASP A 5 -11.50 19.24 6.46
C ASP A 5 -10.18 19.79 7.03
N GLU A 6 -10.09 21.12 7.18
CA GLU A 6 -8.86 21.83 7.55
C GLU A 6 -8.35 21.53 8.96
N HIS A 7 -9.18 20.97 9.85
CA HIS A 7 -8.80 20.73 11.25
C HIS A 7 -7.82 19.56 11.41
N SER A 8 -7.90 18.58 10.52
CA SER A 8 -6.90 17.54 10.36
C SER A 8 -6.96 16.97 8.95
N ARG A 9 -6.32 17.66 8.01
CA ARG A 9 -6.26 17.28 6.60
C ARG A 9 -5.77 15.86 6.37
N GLY A 10 -4.81 15.38 7.17
CA GLY A 10 -4.22 14.06 7.07
C GLY A 10 -2.83 14.10 6.45
N ASN A 11 -2.38 12.96 5.92
CA ASN A 11 -1.10 12.82 5.20
C ASN A 11 0.16 13.23 5.98
N TRP A 12 0.10 13.31 7.31
CA TRP A 12 1.22 13.76 8.14
C TRP A 12 2.52 12.97 7.86
N GLY A 13 2.43 11.64 7.73
CA GLY A 13 3.60 10.81 7.41
C GLY A 13 4.22 11.09 6.04
N HIS A 14 3.44 11.53 5.05
CA HIS A 14 3.99 11.97 3.76
C HIS A 14 4.59 13.37 3.85
N LEU A 15 4.02 14.26 4.66
CA LEU A 15 4.63 15.56 4.93
C LEU A 15 5.98 15.40 5.65
N ASP A 16 6.11 14.40 6.51
CA ASP A 16 7.39 14.02 7.11
C ASP A 16 8.39 13.52 6.04
N GLN A 17 7.94 12.72 5.07
CA GLN A 17 8.79 12.31 3.93
C GLN A 17 9.27 13.51 3.10
N VAL A 18 8.38 14.47 2.80
CA VAL A 18 8.75 15.72 2.11
C VAL A 18 9.76 16.53 2.93
N ALA A 19 9.53 16.67 4.24
CA ALA A 19 10.46 17.35 5.14
C ALA A 19 11.85 16.68 5.18
N ALA A 20 11.88 15.35 5.21
CA ALA A 20 13.14 14.59 5.13
C ALA A 20 13.87 14.83 3.81
N LEU A 21 13.16 14.93 2.69
CA LEU A 21 13.77 15.24 1.40
C LEU A 21 14.32 16.68 1.34
N HIS A 22 13.65 17.65 1.95
CA HIS A 22 14.22 18.99 2.13
C HIS A 22 15.52 18.94 2.93
N TRP A 23 15.55 18.18 4.03
CA TRP A 23 16.78 18.01 4.80
C TRP A 23 17.90 17.39 3.94
N VAL A 24 17.59 16.39 3.12
CA VAL A 24 18.56 15.80 2.17
C VAL A 24 19.09 16.85 1.21
N GLN A 25 18.21 17.63 0.59
CA GLN A 25 18.62 18.70 -0.34
C GLN A 25 19.57 19.72 0.32
N GLU A 26 19.31 20.08 1.58
CA GLU A 26 20.11 21.07 2.31
C GLU A 26 21.41 20.51 2.89
N ASN A 27 21.48 19.20 3.20
CA ASN A 27 22.55 18.67 4.05
C ASN A 27 23.37 17.55 3.41
N ILE A 28 22.88 16.83 2.40
CA ILE A 28 23.52 15.58 1.97
C ILE A 28 24.91 15.78 1.37
N ALA A 29 25.21 16.97 0.85
CA ALA A 29 26.54 17.35 0.38
C ALA A 29 27.61 17.23 1.48
N ASN A 30 27.25 17.46 2.75
CA ASN A 30 28.16 17.31 3.89
C ASN A 30 28.53 15.84 4.18
N PHE A 31 27.78 14.90 3.62
CA PHE A 31 28.00 13.46 3.74
C PHE A 31 28.61 12.87 2.46
N GLY A 32 29.01 13.71 1.51
CA GLY A 32 29.56 13.29 0.21
C GLY A 32 28.50 12.87 -0.82
N GLY A 33 27.22 13.12 -0.55
CA GLY A 33 26.15 12.90 -1.53
C GLY A 33 25.95 14.10 -2.46
N ASP A 34 25.28 13.88 -3.59
CA ASP A 34 24.91 14.93 -4.54
C ASP A 34 23.41 15.26 -4.41
N PRO A 35 23.04 16.47 -3.92
CA PRO A 35 21.62 16.86 -3.84
C PRO A 35 20.95 16.94 -5.22
N GLY A 36 21.73 17.14 -6.29
CA GLY A 36 21.25 17.14 -7.69
C GLY A 36 21.04 15.75 -8.30
N SER A 37 21.27 14.67 -7.54
CA SER A 37 21.09 13.29 -8.01
C SER A 37 20.47 12.36 -6.96
N VAL A 38 19.46 12.87 -6.24
CA VAL A 38 18.67 12.08 -5.27
C VAL A 38 17.71 11.10 -5.99
N THR A 39 17.70 9.85 -5.55
CA THR A 39 16.71 8.83 -5.95
C THR A 39 15.87 8.44 -4.74
N ILE A 40 14.54 8.49 -4.87
CA ILE A 40 13.64 7.92 -3.87
C ILE A 40 13.25 6.51 -4.27
N PHE A 41 13.23 5.60 -3.31
CA PHE A 41 12.76 4.24 -3.51
C PHE A 41 12.06 3.72 -2.27
N GLY A 42 11.13 2.79 -2.45
CA GLY A 42 10.39 2.19 -1.34
C GLY A 42 9.60 0.98 -1.78
N GLU A 43 9.34 0.10 -0.82
CA GLU A 43 8.60 -1.14 -0.99
C GLU A 43 7.20 -1.04 -0.34
N SER A 44 6.20 -1.68 -0.95
CA SER A 44 4.83 -1.74 -0.45
C SER A 44 4.22 -0.35 -0.21
N ALA A 45 3.82 -0.02 1.03
CA ALA A 45 3.39 1.32 1.43
C ALA A 45 4.47 2.40 1.18
N GLY A 46 5.76 2.03 1.21
CA GLY A 46 6.86 2.89 0.79
C GLY A 46 6.88 3.12 -0.73
N GLY A 47 6.55 2.10 -1.52
CA GLY A 47 6.38 2.22 -2.98
C GLY A 47 5.18 3.10 -3.34
N GLU A 48 4.06 2.94 -2.63
CA GLU A 48 2.92 3.85 -2.71
C GLU A 48 3.33 5.28 -2.36
N SER A 49 4.09 5.47 -1.28
CA SER A 49 4.59 6.79 -0.86
C SER A 49 5.47 7.42 -1.95
N VAL A 50 6.38 6.68 -2.56
CA VAL A 50 7.18 7.15 -3.71
C VAL A 50 6.26 7.61 -4.84
N SER A 51 5.26 6.80 -5.19
CA SER A 51 4.29 7.15 -6.22
C SER A 51 3.47 8.39 -5.87
N VAL A 52 3.09 8.60 -4.60
CA VAL A 52 2.40 9.81 -4.13
C VAL A 52 3.31 11.03 -4.26
N LEU A 53 4.58 10.92 -3.89
CA LEU A 53 5.55 12.02 -4.01
C LEU A 53 5.83 12.36 -5.48
N VAL A 54 5.83 11.38 -6.39
CA VAL A 54 5.87 11.62 -7.84
C VAL A 54 4.71 12.50 -8.29
N LEU A 55 3.51 12.27 -7.75
CA LEU A 55 2.30 13.03 -8.07
C LEU A 55 2.15 14.35 -7.30
N SER A 56 2.91 14.55 -6.22
CA SER A 56 2.74 15.71 -5.36
C SER A 56 3.49 16.94 -5.88
N PRO A 57 2.84 18.13 -5.93
CA PRO A 57 3.54 19.37 -6.22
C PRO A 57 4.51 19.78 -5.11
N LEU A 58 4.31 19.31 -3.87
CA LEU A 58 5.19 19.64 -2.74
C LEU A 58 6.57 18.99 -2.85
N ALA A 59 6.67 17.88 -3.57
CA ALA A 59 7.93 17.15 -3.73
C ALA A 59 8.72 17.58 -4.98
N LYS A 60 8.24 18.61 -5.70
CA LYS A 60 8.87 19.11 -6.92
C LYS A 60 10.31 19.55 -6.65
N ASN A 61 11.23 19.07 -7.49
CA ASN A 61 12.67 19.30 -7.40
C ASN A 61 13.38 18.72 -6.16
N LEU A 62 12.72 17.85 -5.37
CA LEU A 62 13.36 17.24 -4.20
C LEU A 62 14.06 15.90 -4.51
N PHE A 63 13.72 15.29 -5.64
CA PHE A 63 14.30 14.05 -6.13
C PHE A 63 14.37 14.07 -7.67
N HIS A 64 15.17 13.16 -8.21
CA HIS A 64 15.55 13.15 -9.63
C HIS A 64 15.26 11.82 -10.31
N ARG A 65 14.97 10.77 -9.54
CA ARG A 65 14.57 9.43 -9.98
C ARG A 65 13.70 8.79 -8.91
N ALA A 66 12.82 7.88 -9.32
CA ALA A 66 11.93 7.16 -8.42
C ALA A 66 11.97 5.65 -8.70
N ILE A 67 11.75 4.84 -7.67
CA ILE A 67 11.58 3.39 -7.77
C ILE A 67 10.45 2.97 -6.81
N SER A 68 9.41 2.36 -7.36
CA SER A 68 8.32 1.79 -6.56
C SER A 68 8.34 0.29 -6.69
N GLU A 69 8.60 -0.36 -5.56
CA GLU A 69 8.69 -1.81 -5.44
C GLU A 69 7.37 -2.30 -4.82
N SER A 70 6.57 -3.04 -5.58
CA SER A 70 5.40 -3.74 -5.04
C SER A 70 4.35 -2.80 -4.39
N GLY A 71 4.16 -1.59 -4.93
CA GLY A 71 3.18 -0.62 -4.44
C GLY A 71 3.21 0.71 -5.18
N VAL A 72 2.04 1.28 -5.51
CA VAL A 72 1.90 2.55 -6.23
C VAL A 72 0.67 3.33 -5.74
N ALA A 73 0.49 4.59 -6.16
CA ALA A 73 -0.64 5.43 -5.75
C ALA A 73 -2.02 4.91 -6.21
N LEU A 74 -2.05 3.98 -7.17
CA LEU A 74 -3.27 3.27 -7.60
C LEU A 74 -3.47 1.92 -6.88
N THR A 75 -2.58 1.54 -5.95
CA THR A 75 -2.74 0.32 -5.16
C THR A 75 -4.04 0.39 -4.37
N ALA A 76 -4.92 -0.57 -4.62
CA ALA A 76 -6.27 -0.57 -4.09
C ALA A 76 -6.26 -0.52 -2.55
N GLY A 77 -7.10 0.35 -1.99
CA GLY A 77 -7.26 0.49 -0.55
C GLY A 77 -6.22 1.37 0.17
N LEU A 78 -5.18 1.87 -0.50
CA LEU A 78 -4.15 2.74 0.12
C LEU A 78 -4.35 4.23 -0.10
N VAL A 79 -5.12 4.64 -1.12
CA VAL A 79 -5.52 6.03 -1.36
C VAL A 79 -7.04 6.14 -1.38
N ARG A 80 -7.58 7.13 -0.68
CA ARG A 80 -9.03 7.41 -0.66
C ARG A 80 -9.30 8.91 -0.80
N LYS A 81 -10.50 9.25 -1.25
CA LYS A 81 -10.93 10.66 -1.31
C LYS A 81 -10.96 11.30 0.08
N ASP A 82 -11.55 10.61 1.04
CA ASP A 82 -11.56 11.03 2.45
C ASP A 82 -11.63 9.82 3.39
N MET A 83 -11.38 10.07 4.68
CA MET A 83 -11.42 9.08 5.76
C MET A 83 -12.27 9.55 6.95
N LYS A 84 -13.34 10.34 6.68
CA LYS A 84 -14.13 10.97 7.74
C LYS A 84 -14.86 9.97 8.63
N ALA A 85 -15.34 8.87 8.06
CA ALA A 85 -16.00 7.79 8.79
C ALA A 85 -15.05 7.12 9.79
N ALA A 86 -13.86 6.70 9.33
CA ALA A 86 -12.80 6.17 10.17
C ALA A 86 -12.38 7.15 11.28
N ALA A 87 -12.23 8.44 10.98
CA ALA A 87 -11.88 9.45 11.99
C ALA A 87 -12.94 9.59 13.09
N LYS A 88 -14.23 9.52 12.73
CA LYS A 88 -15.32 9.50 13.72
C LYS A 88 -15.29 8.22 14.56
N GLN A 89 -15.03 7.06 13.96
CA GLN A 89 -14.91 5.80 14.68
C GLN A 89 -13.76 5.85 15.70
N ILE A 90 -12.59 6.37 15.31
CA ILE A 90 -11.44 6.58 16.21
C ILE A 90 -11.84 7.50 17.38
N ALA A 91 -12.50 8.61 17.09
CA ALA A 91 -12.95 9.55 18.12
C ALA A 91 -13.95 8.90 19.09
N VAL A 92 -14.92 8.12 18.61
CA VAL A 92 -15.88 7.40 19.46
C VAL A 92 -15.16 6.39 20.36
N LEU A 93 -14.26 5.58 19.80
CA LEU A 93 -13.48 4.60 20.58
C LEU A 93 -12.59 5.27 21.63
N ALA A 94 -12.09 6.46 21.34
CA ALA A 94 -11.30 7.28 22.27
C ALA A 94 -12.13 7.92 23.41
N GLY A 95 -13.45 7.79 23.36
CA GLY A 95 -14.36 8.49 24.27
C GLY A 95 -14.44 10.01 23.98
N CYS A 96 -14.07 10.44 22.78
CA CYS A 96 -14.13 11.82 22.35
C CYS A 96 -15.51 12.17 21.76
N LYS A 97 -16.01 13.38 22.08
CA LYS A 97 -17.25 13.89 21.48
C LYS A 97 -17.03 14.21 20.00
N THR A 98 -17.89 13.68 19.13
CA THR A 98 -17.80 13.90 17.67
C THR A 98 -18.63 15.09 17.17
N THR A 99 -18.85 16.12 18.01
CA THR A 99 -19.73 17.26 17.70
C THR A 99 -19.24 18.06 16.50
N THR A 100 -17.94 18.36 16.45
CA THR A 100 -17.27 19.00 15.31
C THR A 100 -15.88 18.40 15.15
N SER A 101 -15.29 18.53 13.96
CA SER A 101 -13.92 18.06 13.68
C SER A 101 -12.89 18.69 14.61
N ALA A 102 -12.98 20.00 14.86
CA ALA A 102 -12.12 20.69 15.81
C ALA A 102 -12.21 20.10 17.23
N VAL A 103 -13.42 19.75 17.70
CA VAL A 103 -13.63 19.22 19.06
C VAL A 103 -12.95 17.87 19.23
N PHE A 104 -13.17 16.91 18.32
CA PHE A 104 -12.56 15.60 18.51
C PHE A 104 -11.08 15.59 18.17
N VAL A 105 -10.60 16.42 17.23
CA VAL A 105 -9.15 16.59 17.01
C VAL A 105 -8.47 17.15 18.27
N HIS A 106 -9.08 18.16 18.91
CA HIS A 106 -8.57 18.67 20.17
C HIS A 106 -8.54 17.59 21.26
N CYS A 107 -9.65 16.84 21.42
CA CYS A 107 -9.72 15.74 22.38
C CYS A 107 -8.66 14.65 22.12
N LEU A 108 -8.47 14.23 20.87
CA LEU A 108 -7.47 13.21 20.52
C LEU A 108 -6.04 13.68 20.81
N ARG A 109 -5.74 14.98 20.67
CA ARG A 109 -4.45 15.57 21.06
C ARG A 109 -4.22 15.62 22.57
N GLN A 110 -5.26 15.43 23.39
CA GLN A 110 -5.12 15.33 24.85
C GLN A 110 -4.89 13.90 25.32
N LYS A 111 -4.97 12.91 24.42
CA LYS A 111 -4.72 11.50 24.75
C LYS A 111 -3.23 11.26 24.92
N SER A 112 -2.89 10.40 25.89
CA SER A 112 -1.52 9.91 26.00
C SER A 112 -1.18 8.98 24.83
N GLU A 113 0.11 8.73 24.63
CA GLU A 113 0.59 7.74 23.67
C GLU A 113 -0.01 6.35 23.95
N ASP A 114 -0.03 5.91 25.21
CA ASP A 114 -0.61 4.62 25.61
C ASP A 114 -2.10 4.52 25.27
N GLU A 115 -2.87 5.60 25.47
CA GLU A 115 -4.28 5.65 25.08
C GLU A 115 -4.42 5.52 23.55
N LEU A 116 -3.58 6.21 22.77
CA LEU A 116 -3.60 6.12 21.32
C LEU A 116 -3.15 4.75 20.80
N LEU A 117 -2.21 4.10 21.48
CA LEU A 117 -1.75 2.76 21.15
C LEU A 117 -2.85 1.72 21.43
N ASP A 118 -3.51 1.78 22.59
CA ASP A 118 -4.65 0.91 22.91
C ASP A 118 -5.80 1.09 21.90
N LEU A 119 -6.06 2.33 21.47
CA LEU A 119 -7.02 2.62 20.39
C LEU A 119 -6.61 1.98 19.07
N THR A 120 -5.33 2.05 18.71
CA THR A 120 -4.79 1.43 17.50
C THR A 120 -5.00 -0.09 17.51
N LEU A 121 -4.79 -0.75 18.67
CA LEU A 121 -5.05 -2.18 18.83
C LEU A 121 -6.54 -2.51 18.74
N LYS A 122 -7.42 -1.68 19.31
CA LYS A 122 -8.88 -1.83 19.22
C LYS A 122 -9.42 -1.67 17.81
N MET A 123 -8.80 -0.82 17.00
CA MET A 123 -9.14 -0.66 15.58
C MET A 123 -8.83 -1.91 14.76
N LYS A 124 -7.96 -2.81 15.25
CA LYS A 124 -7.56 -4.04 14.55
C LYS A 124 -7.06 -3.77 13.13
N PHE A 125 -6.28 -2.70 12.97
CA PHE A 125 -5.61 -2.43 11.69
C PHE A 125 -4.80 -3.66 11.24
N PHE A 126 -4.65 -3.79 9.92
CA PHE A 126 -4.02 -4.93 9.25
C PHE A 126 -4.78 -6.27 9.33
N ALA A 127 -5.93 -6.36 10.02
CA ALA A 127 -6.77 -7.56 10.02
C ALA A 127 -7.95 -7.46 9.04
N LEU A 128 -8.33 -8.58 8.44
CA LEU A 128 -9.56 -8.68 7.64
C LEU A 128 -10.79 -8.89 8.54
N ASP A 129 -11.79 -8.00 8.47
CA ASP A 129 -13.08 -8.22 9.13
C ASP A 129 -13.97 -9.15 8.29
N LEU A 130 -14.20 -10.35 8.81
CA LEU A 130 -15.02 -11.38 8.16
C LEU A 130 -16.51 -11.31 8.52
N HIS A 131 -16.91 -10.51 9.51
CA HIS A 131 -18.26 -10.50 10.06
C HIS A 131 -19.06 -9.27 9.66
N GLY A 132 -18.44 -8.09 9.65
CA GLY A 132 -19.10 -6.81 9.31
C GLY A 132 -19.40 -6.62 7.82
N ASP A 133 -19.99 -5.46 7.50
CA ASP A 133 -20.09 -4.95 6.13
C ASP A 133 -18.69 -4.54 5.65
N PRO A 134 -18.14 -5.15 4.58
CA PRO A 134 -16.80 -4.81 4.08
C PRO A 134 -16.63 -3.33 3.71
N ARG A 135 -17.71 -2.61 3.42
CA ARG A 135 -17.65 -1.18 3.07
C ARG A 135 -17.37 -0.28 4.27
N GLU A 136 -17.69 -0.74 5.47
CA GLU A 136 -17.47 -0.03 6.73
C GLU A 136 -16.14 -0.40 7.40
N SER A 137 -15.43 -1.40 6.85
CA SER A 137 -14.15 -1.85 7.37
C SER A 137 -12.99 -0.97 6.90
N HIS A 138 -12.11 -0.63 7.84
CA HIS A 138 -10.95 0.24 7.63
C HIS A 138 -9.67 -0.44 8.13
N PRO A 139 -9.10 -1.41 7.37
CA PRO A 139 -7.91 -2.12 7.79
C PRO A 139 -6.67 -1.21 7.87
N PHE A 140 -6.69 -0.05 7.21
CA PHE A 140 -5.60 0.91 7.19
C PHE A 140 -6.09 2.34 7.40
N LEU A 141 -5.20 3.21 7.90
CA LEU A 141 -5.32 4.65 7.73
C LEU A 141 -4.60 5.04 6.45
N THR A 142 -5.36 5.41 5.44
CA THR A 142 -4.91 5.58 4.06
C THR A 142 -4.42 6.99 3.79
N THR A 143 -3.68 7.14 2.69
CA THR A 143 -3.47 8.43 2.02
C THR A 143 -4.81 9.03 1.64
N VAL A 144 -4.94 10.35 1.74
CA VAL A 144 -6.16 11.09 1.37
C VAL A 144 -5.90 12.22 0.38
N VAL A 145 -6.92 12.59 -0.39
CA VAL A 145 -6.90 13.81 -1.22
C VAL A 145 -7.15 15.01 -0.31
N ASP A 146 -6.08 15.68 0.11
CA ASP A 146 -6.11 16.74 1.12
C ASP A 146 -6.10 18.16 0.53
N GLY A 147 -5.93 18.28 -0.80
CA GLY A 147 -5.80 19.56 -1.48
C GLY A 147 -4.44 20.24 -1.30
N VAL A 148 -3.48 19.59 -0.64
CA VAL A 148 -2.16 20.14 -0.31
C VAL A 148 -1.05 19.22 -0.80
N LEU A 149 -0.92 18.01 -0.23
CA LEU A 149 -0.01 16.99 -0.76
C LEU A 149 -0.55 16.42 -2.08
N LEU A 150 -1.83 16.02 -2.09
CA LEU A 150 -2.54 15.53 -3.27
C LEU A 150 -3.70 16.47 -3.59
N PRO A 151 -3.64 17.21 -4.70
CA PRO A 151 -4.73 18.13 -5.08
C PRO A 151 -5.98 17.41 -5.58
N LYS A 152 -5.83 16.20 -6.14
CA LYS A 152 -6.88 15.38 -6.76
C LYS A 152 -6.61 13.89 -6.54
N MET A 153 -7.52 13.02 -6.97
CA MET A 153 -7.24 11.59 -7.02
C MET A 153 -6.06 11.28 -7.96
N PRO A 154 -5.21 10.28 -7.64
CA PRO A 154 -4.08 9.92 -8.49
C PRO A 154 -4.44 9.66 -9.95
N GLU A 155 -5.58 9.05 -10.24
CA GLU A 155 -6.08 8.79 -11.59
C GLU A 155 -6.26 10.08 -12.40
N GLU A 156 -6.74 11.15 -11.76
CA GLU A 156 -6.96 12.45 -12.38
C GLU A 156 -5.61 13.13 -12.66
N ILE A 157 -4.69 13.13 -11.70
CA ILE A 157 -3.34 13.73 -11.85
C ILE A 157 -2.58 13.04 -12.98
N LEU A 158 -2.63 11.69 -13.01
CA LEU A 158 -1.97 10.90 -14.04
C LEU A 158 -2.56 11.16 -15.44
N ALA A 159 -3.89 11.35 -15.54
CA ALA A 159 -4.54 11.70 -16.80
C ALA A 159 -4.19 13.12 -17.28
N GLU A 160 -4.03 14.06 -16.36
CA GLU A 160 -3.67 15.46 -16.64
C GLU A 160 -2.19 15.62 -17.03
N LYS A 161 -1.34 14.64 -16.69
CA LYS A 161 0.11 14.66 -16.95
C LYS A 161 0.84 15.82 -16.26
N ASP A 162 0.27 16.35 -15.18
CA ASP A 162 0.84 17.43 -14.37
C ASP A 162 1.43 16.86 -13.07
N PHE A 163 2.61 16.25 -13.19
CA PHE A 163 3.34 15.62 -12.08
C PHE A 163 4.85 15.59 -12.38
N ASN A 164 5.65 15.11 -11.44
CA ASN A 164 7.11 15.06 -11.58
C ASN A 164 7.55 13.98 -12.61
N THR A 165 7.89 14.37 -13.84
CA THR A 165 8.28 13.47 -14.93
C THR A 165 9.76 13.05 -14.86
N VAL A 166 10.20 12.51 -13.72
CA VAL A 166 11.55 11.95 -13.55
C VAL A 166 11.62 10.52 -14.10
N PRO A 167 12.83 9.95 -14.38
CA PRO A 167 12.95 8.52 -14.61
C PRO A 167 12.35 7.70 -13.45
N TYR A 168 11.48 6.75 -13.79
CA TYR A 168 10.73 5.97 -12.81
C TYR A 168 10.77 4.47 -13.12
N ILE A 169 11.16 3.67 -12.13
CA ILE A 169 11.09 2.22 -12.17
C ILE A 169 9.88 1.77 -11.35
N VAL A 170 9.01 0.95 -11.92
CA VAL A 170 7.86 0.37 -11.22
C VAL A 170 7.91 -1.14 -11.34
N GLY A 171 7.93 -1.85 -10.22
CA GLY A 171 8.01 -3.31 -10.23
C GLY A 171 7.04 -3.98 -9.29
N ILE A 172 6.89 -5.28 -9.52
CA ILE A 172 6.07 -6.19 -8.71
C ILE A 172 6.84 -7.50 -8.52
N ASN A 173 6.41 -8.29 -7.56
CA ASN A 173 6.85 -9.66 -7.37
C ASN A 173 5.85 -10.66 -7.99
N LYS A 174 6.30 -11.89 -8.24
CA LYS A 174 5.51 -12.90 -8.95
C LYS A 174 4.21 -13.30 -8.24
N GLN A 175 4.26 -13.36 -6.92
CA GLN A 175 3.23 -13.88 -6.03
C GLN A 175 3.06 -12.93 -4.85
N GLU A 176 2.75 -11.66 -5.12
CA GLU A 176 2.56 -10.62 -4.10
C GLU A 176 1.63 -11.06 -2.96
N PHE A 177 0.59 -11.81 -3.29
CA PHE A 177 -0.36 -12.31 -2.29
C PHE A 177 -0.10 -13.78 -1.92
N GLY A 178 1.12 -14.29 -2.13
CA GLY A 178 1.43 -15.71 -2.06
C GLY A 178 1.47 -16.28 -0.64
N TRP A 179 2.12 -15.58 0.30
CA TRP A 179 2.19 -16.05 1.68
C TRP A 179 2.24 -14.94 2.73
N LEU A 180 3.13 -13.94 2.59
CA LEU A 180 3.36 -12.94 3.64
C LEU A 180 2.09 -12.15 3.97
N LEU A 181 1.49 -11.50 2.96
CA LEU A 181 0.30 -10.67 3.14
C LEU A 181 -0.92 -11.44 3.65
N PRO A 182 -1.39 -12.55 3.02
CA PRO A 182 -2.54 -13.28 3.53
C PRO A 182 -2.30 -13.82 4.95
N THR A 183 -1.07 -14.23 5.29
CA THR A 183 -0.74 -14.69 6.65
C THR A 183 -0.83 -13.55 7.66
N MET A 184 -0.22 -12.40 7.34
CA MET A 184 -0.23 -11.22 8.20
C MET A 184 -1.65 -10.71 8.45
N MET A 185 -2.50 -10.75 7.41
CA MET A 185 -3.87 -10.24 7.46
C MET A 185 -4.91 -11.22 8.00
N GLY A 186 -4.50 -12.45 8.32
CA GLY A 186 -5.38 -13.49 8.86
C GLY A 186 -6.38 -14.04 7.84
N PHE A 187 -5.99 -14.14 6.57
CA PHE A 187 -6.86 -14.73 5.55
C PHE A 187 -7.20 -16.19 5.88
N PRO A 188 -8.48 -16.60 5.74
CA PRO A 188 -8.92 -17.96 6.08
C PRO A 188 -8.60 -18.97 4.98
N LEU A 189 -7.32 -19.13 4.65
CA LEU A 189 -6.81 -20.02 3.58
C LEU A 189 -6.02 -21.23 4.12
N SER A 190 -6.13 -21.51 5.42
CA SER A 190 -5.35 -22.54 6.12
C SER A 190 -5.64 -23.98 5.66
N GLU A 191 -6.82 -24.26 5.11
CA GLU A 191 -7.18 -25.58 4.57
C GLU A 191 -6.47 -25.91 3.25
N GLY A 192 -5.82 -24.93 2.62
CA GLY A 192 -5.10 -25.11 1.36
C GLY A 192 -6.01 -25.39 0.15
N LYS A 193 -7.32 -25.20 0.30
CA LYS A 193 -8.37 -25.43 -0.69
C LYS A 193 -9.39 -24.30 -0.66
N LEU A 194 -9.99 -24.01 -1.80
CA LEU A 194 -11.01 -22.97 -1.92
C LEU A 194 -12.05 -23.37 -2.98
N ASP A 195 -13.33 -23.36 -2.62
CA ASP A 195 -14.42 -23.53 -3.59
C ASP A 195 -14.88 -22.16 -4.16
N GLN A 196 -15.63 -22.20 -5.26
CA GLN A 196 -16.07 -20.99 -5.96
C GLN A 196 -16.92 -20.05 -5.09
N LYS A 197 -17.83 -20.60 -4.27
CA LYS A 197 -18.74 -19.80 -3.45
C LYS A 197 -17.95 -19.12 -2.33
N THR A 198 -17.04 -19.85 -1.70
CA THR A 198 -16.16 -19.31 -0.66
C THR A 198 -15.21 -18.26 -1.25
N ALA A 199 -14.66 -18.48 -2.44
CA ALA A 199 -13.83 -17.49 -3.14
C ALA A 199 -14.58 -16.18 -3.40
N THR A 200 -15.80 -16.24 -3.94
CA THR A 200 -16.62 -15.04 -4.21
C THR A 200 -16.95 -14.29 -2.92
N SER A 201 -17.34 -15.01 -1.86
CA SER A 201 -17.59 -14.42 -0.54
C SER A 201 -16.32 -13.76 0.04
N LEU A 202 -15.17 -14.44 -0.05
CA LEU A 202 -13.90 -13.93 0.45
C LEU A 202 -13.42 -12.71 -0.34
N LEU A 203 -13.64 -12.68 -1.66
CA LEU A 203 -13.34 -11.52 -2.50
C LEU A 203 -14.20 -10.31 -2.07
N TRP A 204 -15.49 -10.54 -1.81
CA TRP A 204 -16.35 -9.48 -1.26
C TRP A 204 -15.86 -8.98 0.09
N LYS A 205 -15.51 -9.88 1.02
CA LYS A 205 -14.92 -9.49 2.30
C LYS A 205 -13.61 -8.73 2.14
N SER A 206 -12.87 -8.96 1.04
CA SER A 206 -11.65 -8.25 0.69
C SER A 206 -11.88 -6.88 0.04
N TYR A 207 -13.12 -6.38 -0.04
CA TYR A 207 -13.44 -5.05 -0.59
C TYR A 207 -12.54 -3.91 -0.06
N PRO A 208 -12.19 -3.81 1.24
CA PRO A 208 -11.35 -2.73 1.73
C PRO A 208 -9.98 -2.61 1.05
N ILE A 209 -9.45 -3.72 0.52
CA ILE A 209 -8.12 -3.81 -0.10
C ILE A 209 -8.16 -4.12 -1.59
N ALA A 210 -9.24 -4.70 -2.11
CA ALA A 210 -9.39 -5.00 -3.53
C ALA A 210 -10.25 -3.96 -4.27
N ASN A 211 -11.11 -3.24 -3.55
CA ASN A 211 -12.05 -2.26 -4.08
C ASN A 211 -12.96 -2.81 -5.21
N ILE A 212 -13.35 -4.09 -5.12
CA ILE A 212 -14.23 -4.76 -6.08
C ILE A 212 -15.68 -4.77 -5.54
N PRO A 213 -16.63 -4.06 -6.17
CA PRO A 213 -18.05 -4.08 -5.79
C PRO A 213 -18.61 -5.51 -5.73
N GLU A 214 -19.53 -5.75 -4.79
CA GLU A 214 -20.11 -7.08 -4.53
C GLU A 214 -20.65 -7.73 -5.80
N GLU A 215 -21.35 -6.97 -6.64
CA GLU A 215 -21.95 -7.39 -7.90
C GLU A 215 -20.93 -7.86 -8.96
N LEU A 216 -19.67 -7.41 -8.86
CA LEU A 216 -18.60 -7.80 -9.77
C LEU A 216 -17.79 -8.99 -9.25
N THR A 217 -17.92 -9.34 -7.97
CA THR A 217 -17.17 -10.46 -7.38
C THR A 217 -17.41 -11.79 -8.09
N PRO A 218 -18.62 -12.17 -8.56
CA PRO A 218 -18.81 -13.44 -9.26
C PRO A 218 -18.11 -13.47 -10.62
N VAL A 219 -18.10 -12.34 -11.34
CA VAL A 219 -17.46 -12.23 -12.66
C VAL A 219 -15.93 -12.29 -12.50
N ALA A 220 -15.40 -11.59 -11.50
CA ALA A 220 -13.97 -11.60 -11.19
C ALA A 220 -13.49 -13.00 -10.79
N THR A 221 -14.20 -13.69 -9.88
CA THR A 221 -13.80 -15.05 -9.47
C THR A 221 -14.00 -16.07 -10.59
N ASP A 222 -15.04 -15.96 -11.41
CA ASP A 222 -15.23 -16.86 -12.56
C ASP A 222 -14.08 -16.75 -13.56
N LYS A 223 -13.64 -15.52 -13.86
CA LYS A 223 -12.54 -15.28 -14.80
C LYS A 223 -11.23 -15.98 -14.41
N TYR A 224 -10.91 -16.03 -13.12
CA TYR A 224 -9.68 -16.66 -12.63
C TYR A 224 -9.88 -18.14 -12.28
N LEU A 225 -10.94 -18.47 -11.54
CA LEU A 225 -11.12 -19.81 -10.94
C LEU A 225 -11.99 -20.74 -11.80
N GLY A 226 -12.77 -20.23 -12.75
CA GLY A 226 -13.75 -21.00 -13.53
C GLY A 226 -13.13 -22.02 -14.50
N GLY A 227 -11.83 -21.88 -14.81
CA GLY A 227 -11.09 -22.80 -15.68
C GLY A 227 -10.73 -24.16 -15.05
N THR A 228 -11.04 -24.39 -13.78
CA THR A 228 -10.71 -25.64 -13.08
C THR A 228 -11.66 -25.94 -11.92
N ASP A 229 -11.94 -27.23 -11.72
CA ASP A 229 -12.69 -27.74 -10.56
C ASP A 229 -11.77 -28.16 -9.39
N ASP A 230 -10.44 -28.12 -9.56
CA ASP A 230 -9.48 -28.46 -8.52
C ASP A 230 -9.46 -27.36 -7.43
N PRO A 231 -9.90 -27.66 -6.20
CA PRO A 231 -10.00 -26.65 -5.14
C PRO A 231 -8.64 -26.15 -4.66
N VAL A 232 -7.55 -26.90 -4.86
CA VAL A 232 -6.19 -26.43 -4.55
C VAL A 232 -5.77 -25.38 -5.57
N LYS A 233 -5.98 -25.65 -6.87
CA LYS A 233 -5.69 -24.69 -7.94
C LYS A 233 -6.55 -23.44 -7.83
N LYS A 234 -7.83 -23.57 -7.48
CA LYS A 234 -8.70 -22.41 -7.23
C LYS A 234 -8.15 -21.50 -6.14
N LYS A 235 -7.57 -22.07 -5.07
CA LYS A 235 -6.91 -21.29 -4.01
C LYS A 235 -5.70 -20.53 -4.55
N ASP A 236 -4.83 -21.18 -5.33
CA ASP A 236 -3.66 -20.50 -5.93
C ASP A 236 -4.09 -19.39 -6.91
N LEU A 237 -5.07 -19.66 -7.77
CA LEU A 237 -5.64 -18.68 -8.72
C LEU A 237 -6.36 -17.51 -8.02
N PHE A 238 -6.90 -17.75 -6.82
CA PHE A 238 -7.46 -16.67 -5.99
C PHE A 238 -6.35 -15.76 -5.44
N LEU A 239 -5.21 -16.32 -5.04
CA LEU A 239 -4.04 -15.53 -4.63
C LEU A 239 -3.48 -14.72 -5.81
N ASP A 240 -3.45 -15.30 -7.02
CA ASP A 240 -3.08 -14.59 -8.25
C ASP A 240 -4.05 -13.42 -8.54
N LEU A 241 -5.37 -13.65 -8.43
CA LEU A 241 -6.38 -12.59 -8.56
C LEU A 241 -6.08 -11.44 -7.60
N MET A 242 -5.83 -11.74 -6.33
CA MET A 242 -5.51 -10.72 -5.33
C MET A 242 -4.21 -9.98 -5.66
N GLY A 243 -3.16 -10.69 -6.09
CA GLY A 243 -1.89 -10.08 -6.51
C GLY A 243 -2.06 -9.13 -7.71
N ASP A 244 -2.82 -9.56 -8.72
CA ASP A 244 -3.09 -8.76 -9.92
C ASP A 244 -3.92 -7.51 -9.60
N VAL A 245 -4.96 -7.65 -8.78
CA VAL A 245 -5.85 -6.52 -8.43
C VAL A 245 -5.16 -5.50 -7.54
N VAL A 246 -4.41 -5.95 -6.52
CA VAL A 246 -3.81 -5.05 -5.53
C VAL A 246 -2.51 -4.42 -6.07
N PHE A 247 -1.70 -5.17 -6.82
CA PHE A 247 -0.36 -4.74 -7.21
C PHE A 247 -0.14 -4.70 -8.72
N GLY A 248 -0.43 -5.80 -9.43
CA GLY A 248 -0.07 -5.97 -10.84
C GLY A 248 -0.69 -4.92 -11.77
N VAL A 249 -2.03 -4.88 -11.81
CA VAL A 249 -2.80 -3.96 -12.66
C VAL A 249 -2.53 -2.49 -12.30
N PRO A 250 -2.56 -2.08 -11.02
CA PRO A 250 -2.17 -0.72 -10.63
C PRO A 250 -0.77 -0.32 -11.11
N SER A 251 0.23 -1.18 -10.90
CA SER A 251 1.63 -0.90 -11.24
C SER A 251 1.83 -0.70 -12.74
N VAL A 252 1.25 -1.59 -13.57
CA VAL A 252 1.30 -1.47 -15.03
C VAL A 252 0.54 -0.22 -15.50
N THR A 253 -0.56 0.16 -14.84
CA THR A 253 -1.34 1.35 -15.18
C THR A 253 -0.54 2.62 -14.93
N VAL A 254 0.07 2.75 -13.74
CA VAL A 254 0.94 3.89 -13.39
C VAL A 254 2.12 3.99 -14.35
N ALA A 255 2.81 2.87 -14.62
CA ALA A 255 3.94 2.87 -15.56
C ALA A 255 3.53 3.30 -16.98
N ARG A 256 2.36 2.85 -17.48
CA ARG A 256 1.84 3.28 -18.78
C ARG A 256 1.54 4.77 -18.80
N GLN A 257 0.87 5.31 -17.78
CA GLN A 257 0.54 6.74 -17.71
C GLN A 257 1.81 7.61 -17.57
N HIS A 258 2.80 7.16 -16.80
CA HIS A 258 4.10 7.83 -16.67
C HIS A 258 4.86 7.87 -18.00
N ARG A 259 4.92 6.74 -18.72
CA ARG A 259 5.48 6.65 -20.07
C ARG A 259 4.74 7.57 -21.05
N ASP A 260 3.41 7.58 -21.01
CA ASP A 260 2.58 8.38 -21.91
C ASP A 260 2.66 9.89 -21.61
N ALA A 261 3.15 10.27 -20.42
CA ALA A 261 3.56 11.64 -20.09
C ALA A 261 4.94 12.02 -20.64
N GLY A 262 5.65 11.09 -21.31
CA GLY A 262 6.94 11.33 -21.96
C GLY A 262 8.16 11.08 -21.07
N ALA A 263 7.97 10.51 -19.88
CA ALA A 263 9.05 10.25 -18.94
C ALA A 263 9.72 8.88 -19.16
N PRO A 264 11.04 8.74 -18.94
CA PRO A 264 11.71 7.44 -18.97
C PRO A 264 11.10 6.48 -17.94
N THR A 265 10.63 5.33 -18.41
CA THR A 265 9.90 4.37 -17.57
C THR A 265 10.47 2.97 -17.76
N TYR A 266 10.70 2.26 -16.65
CA TYR A 266 11.14 0.88 -16.64
C TYR A 266 10.24 0.05 -15.75
N MET A 267 10.14 -1.25 -16.04
CA MET A 267 9.41 -2.19 -15.19
C MET A 267 10.18 -3.49 -15.00
N TYR A 268 9.91 -4.15 -13.89
CA TYR A 268 10.39 -5.51 -13.61
C TYR A 268 9.28 -6.37 -12.98
N GLU A 269 9.42 -7.69 -13.10
CA GLU A 269 8.72 -8.68 -12.30
C GLU A 269 9.78 -9.56 -11.61
N PHE A 270 9.83 -9.54 -10.27
CA PHE A 270 10.82 -10.31 -9.52
C PHE A 270 10.31 -11.72 -9.24
N GLN A 271 11.09 -12.73 -9.63
CA GLN A 271 10.70 -14.14 -9.56
C GLN A 271 11.78 -15.00 -8.89
N TYR A 272 12.07 -14.74 -7.62
CA TYR A 272 13.03 -15.53 -6.86
C TYR A 272 12.52 -15.81 -5.45
N ARG A 273 12.89 -16.96 -4.87
CA ARG A 273 12.62 -17.30 -3.47
C ARG A 273 13.92 -17.15 -2.66
N PRO A 274 14.07 -16.10 -1.84
CA PRO A 274 15.25 -15.89 -1.03
C PRO A 274 15.52 -17.06 -0.08
N SER A 275 16.81 -17.37 0.13
CA SER A 275 17.21 -18.33 1.17
C SER A 275 16.99 -17.83 2.61
N PHE A 276 16.57 -16.56 2.74
CA PHE A 276 16.23 -15.88 4.00
C PHE A 276 14.74 -15.94 4.33
N SER A 277 13.91 -16.50 3.45
CA SER A 277 12.48 -16.64 3.73
C SER A 277 12.24 -17.51 4.97
N SER A 278 11.19 -17.20 5.73
CA SER A 278 10.73 -18.02 6.85
C SER A 278 10.57 -19.48 6.48
N ASP A 279 10.95 -20.39 7.38
CA ASP A 279 10.76 -21.84 7.21
C ASP A 279 9.28 -22.23 7.12
N LYS A 280 8.37 -21.37 7.61
CA LYS A 280 6.92 -21.56 7.49
C LYS A 280 6.36 -21.21 6.11
N LYS A 281 7.12 -20.47 5.28
CA LYS A 281 6.72 -20.12 3.92
C LYS A 281 6.82 -21.36 3.02
N PRO A 282 5.73 -21.78 2.33
CA PRO A 282 5.79 -22.94 1.44
C PRO A 282 6.90 -22.80 0.40
N LYS A 283 7.58 -23.92 0.09
CA LYS A 283 8.69 -23.94 -0.88
C LYS A 283 8.27 -23.58 -2.30
N THR A 284 6.98 -23.74 -2.60
CA THR A 284 6.37 -23.40 -3.89
C THR A 284 6.08 -21.91 -4.05
N VAL A 285 6.18 -21.11 -2.98
CA VAL A 285 5.97 -19.67 -3.06
C VAL A 285 7.28 -18.98 -3.47
N ILE A 286 7.27 -18.33 -4.64
CA ILE A 286 8.42 -17.69 -5.30
C ILE A 286 8.03 -16.26 -5.67
N GLY A 287 8.86 -15.28 -5.32
CA GLY A 287 8.53 -13.86 -5.51
C GLY A 287 7.32 -13.46 -4.66
N ASP A 288 7.34 -13.77 -3.38
CA ASP A 288 6.35 -13.27 -2.41
C ASP A 288 6.57 -11.78 -2.14
N HIS A 289 5.60 -11.11 -1.52
CA HIS A 289 5.76 -9.70 -1.14
C HIS A 289 7.04 -9.48 -0.29
N GLY A 290 7.85 -8.51 -0.67
CA GLY A 290 9.13 -8.18 -0.02
C GLY A 290 10.29 -9.14 -0.27
N ASP A 291 10.16 -10.17 -1.12
CA ASP A 291 11.28 -11.09 -1.43
C ASP A 291 12.44 -10.39 -2.16
N GLU A 292 12.19 -9.33 -2.91
CA GLU A 292 13.19 -8.53 -3.62
C GLU A 292 14.08 -7.72 -2.66
N ILE A 293 13.56 -7.32 -1.49
CA ILE A 293 14.27 -6.51 -0.48
C ILE A 293 15.62 -7.13 -0.11
N PHE A 294 15.67 -8.47 0.03
CA PHE A 294 16.92 -9.17 0.35
C PHE A 294 18.00 -8.99 -0.72
N SER A 295 17.61 -8.89 -1.98
CA SER A 295 18.52 -8.66 -3.09
C SER A 295 18.91 -7.19 -3.19
N VAL A 296 17.94 -6.29 -3.07
CA VAL A 296 18.13 -4.83 -3.12
C VAL A 296 19.09 -4.34 -2.02
N PHE A 297 18.90 -4.81 -0.78
CA PHE A 297 19.73 -4.43 0.37
C PHE A 297 20.94 -5.35 0.60
N GLY A 298 21.22 -6.28 -0.32
CA GLY A 298 22.43 -7.11 -0.24
C GLY A 298 22.51 -8.00 1.00
N ALA A 299 21.38 -8.56 1.46
CA ALA A 299 21.34 -9.49 2.59
C ALA A 299 22.37 -10.65 2.49
N PRO A 300 22.69 -11.20 1.30
CA PRO A 300 23.77 -12.18 1.15
C PRO A 300 25.14 -11.76 1.72
N PHE A 301 25.45 -10.46 1.75
CA PHE A 301 26.73 -9.96 2.26
C PHE A 301 26.79 -9.82 3.78
N LEU A 302 25.63 -9.86 4.45
CA LEU A 302 25.52 -9.68 5.91
C LEU A 302 25.48 -11.00 6.67
N ARG A 303 25.32 -12.12 5.97
CA ARG A 303 25.27 -13.50 6.51
C ARG A 303 26.67 -13.96 6.95
N GLY A 304 27.19 -13.33 8.00
CA GLY A 304 28.51 -13.57 8.57
C GLY A 304 28.86 -12.71 9.79
N LEU A 305 28.11 -11.65 10.07
CA LEU A 305 28.23 -10.84 11.28
C LEU A 305 27.41 -11.48 12.41
N ASN A 306 27.86 -12.61 12.95
CA ASN A 306 27.41 -13.01 14.28
C ASN A 306 28.00 -12.00 15.28
N PRO A 307 27.19 -11.32 16.10
CA PRO A 307 27.72 -10.70 17.30
C PRO A 307 28.25 -11.83 18.19
N SER A 308 29.56 -11.81 18.43
CA SER A 308 30.21 -12.58 19.49
C SER A 308 29.68 -12.20 20.86
#